data_AF-A0A8C4P4W4-F1
#
_entry.id   AF-A0A8C4P4W4-F1
#
_cell.length_a   1.000
_cell.length_b   1.000
_cell.length_c   1.000
_cell.angle_alpha   90.00
_cell.angle_beta   90.00
_cell.angle_gamma   90.00
#
_symmetry.space_group_name_H-M   'P 1'
#
loop_
_entity.id
_entity.type
_entity.pdbx_description
1 polymer ?
#
loop_
_entity_poly.entity_id
_entity_poly.type
_entity_poly.pdbx_seq_one_letter_code
_entity_poly.pdbx_strand_id
1 'polypeptide(L)'
;MDNQAFEMHGESIPSSSKTAEWPKKEERKSYCSLMKIFLVCLLACIITTTIGVLVLSLIYAESIGFVKETVVKNRDTTSPKIDEKEVDVKFRFLNQLGKSKVHHFPGGDIQWARFRNDVNEYQSVEEMEFGKSINNFRSKMTFGTLRIKSNGLRVPHWHFNANEHGYLLKGTAWIGVVDADDSVVTTYNVTAGQVIFFPRNTLHWIKNVGKEDCLFLLFFTTHEELKTLDVDDAFFSTPEDIAARALKPQGGVNFIRTFKKQTEDQAINLPPNLQELVHNASYVQSPDHLVWRYFYDLKGSAEYPFPGGIFKWARYRINGTGLNETEKIFSESLNKHENTLTLATLRIFSNGLGQPHFHFNANEMGYVISGCGKVGVIASDVTSNFNIDIGDVIFFPVGSQHYIKSVCDEDLLLILAYSTGNQLETLRMNDYFHKTADHILAQLFFKEQNEFKKIPKAS
;
A
#
# COMPACT_ATOMS: atom_id res chain seq x y z
N MET A 1 -35.02 19.90 -42.41
CA MET A 1 -34.98 21.29 -41.90
C MET A 1 -33.52 21.66 -41.84
N ASP A 2 -33.11 22.29 -42.95
CA ASP A 2 -31.74 22.65 -43.29
C ASP A 2 -31.38 24.03 -42.75
N ASN A 3 -30.07 24.21 -42.59
CA ASN A 3 -29.39 25.44 -42.18
C ASN A 3 -29.63 26.59 -43.17
N GLN A 4 -29.78 27.80 -42.61
CA GLN A 4 -29.78 29.04 -43.37
C GLN A 4 -28.37 29.45 -43.81
N ALA A 5 -28.30 29.93 -45.04
CA ALA A 5 -27.17 30.53 -45.72
C ALA A 5 -26.99 32.02 -45.36
N PHE A 6 -25.81 32.57 -45.66
CA PHE A 6 -25.70 33.92 -46.23
C PHE A 6 -24.59 33.97 -47.32
N GLU A 7 -25.04 34.44 -48.49
CA GLU A 7 -24.43 34.82 -49.77
C GLU A 7 -23.36 35.94 -49.66
N MET A 8 -22.60 36.43 -50.65
CA MET A 8 -22.31 36.20 -52.08
C MET A 8 -21.14 37.14 -52.44
N HIS A 9 -20.29 36.79 -53.42
CA HIS A 9 -20.10 37.55 -54.68
C HIS A 9 -18.87 37.02 -55.43
N GLY A 10 -19.09 36.65 -56.70
CA GLY A 10 -18.04 36.24 -57.63
C GLY A 10 -17.70 37.34 -58.62
N GLU A 11 -16.61 37.13 -59.37
CA GLU A 11 -16.46 37.63 -60.74
C GLU A 11 -15.40 36.82 -61.51
N SER A 12 -15.49 36.89 -62.83
CA SER A 12 -15.18 35.87 -63.84
C SER A 12 -13.78 35.92 -64.50
N ILE A 13 -13.43 34.78 -65.13
CA ILE A 13 -12.21 34.42 -65.90
C ILE A 13 -12.11 35.22 -67.23
N PRO A 14 -10.91 35.39 -67.87
CA PRO A 14 -10.54 34.47 -68.95
C PRO A 14 -9.03 34.13 -69.09
N SER A 15 -8.81 33.03 -69.82
CA SER A 15 -7.58 32.36 -70.27
C SER A 15 -6.56 33.22 -71.05
N SER A 16 -5.26 32.87 -70.99
CA SER A 16 -4.49 32.46 -72.19
C SER A 16 -3.06 32.01 -71.86
N SER A 17 -2.58 31.07 -72.67
CA SER A 17 -1.24 30.48 -72.73
C SER A 17 -0.12 31.49 -73.06
N LYS A 18 1.07 31.30 -72.48
CA LYS A 18 2.38 31.28 -73.20
C LYS A 18 3.55 30.99 -72.24
N THR A 19 4.41 30.09 -72.71
CA THR A 19 5.72 29.69 -72.16
C THR A 19 6.74 30.83 -72.16
N ALA A 20 7.50 30.97 -71.07
CA ALA A 20 8.82 31.61 -71.05
C ALA A 20 9.66 31.04 -69.89
N GLU A 21 10.87 30.56 -70.23
CA GLU A 21 11.88 30.04 -69.30
C GLU A 21 12.44 31.12 -68.37
N TRP A 22 12.76 30.73 -67.12
CA TRP A 22 13.66 31.47 -66.23
C TRP A 22 14.72 30.55 -65.59
N PRO A 23 15.92 31.11 -65.30
CA PRO A 23 17.16 30.33 -65.23
C PRO A 23 17.37 29.64 -63.88
N LYS A 24 18.08 28.51 -63.92
CA LYS A 24 18.63 27.80 -62.75
C LYS A 24 19.54 28.74 -61.95
N LYS A 25 19.22 28.94 -60.67
CA LYS A 25 20.13 29.48 -59.66
C LYS A 25 20.44 28.36 -58.67
N GLU A 26 21.67 27.87 -58.70
CA GLU A 26 22.19 26.94 -57.70
C GLU A 26 22.29 27.65 -56.34
N GLU A 27 21.46 27.25 -55.37
CA GLU A 27 21.68 27.58 -53.96
C GLU A 27 22.35 26.41 -53.24
N ARG A 28 23.66 26.53 -53.09
CA ARG A 28 24.50 25.67 -52.25
C ARG A 28 24.21 25.98 -50.77
N LYS A 29 23.20 25.34 -50.17
CA LYS A 29 22.90 25.51 -48.73
C LYS A 29 23.87 24.67 -47.87
N SER A 30 24.59 25.41 -47.02
CA SER A 30 25.71 24.98 -46.19
C SER A 30 25.29 24.04 -45.05
N TYR A 31 25.71 22.77 -45.13
CA TYR A 31 25.62 21.79 -44.03
C TYR A 31 26.47 22.16 -42.79
N CYS A 32 27.27 23.23 -42.85
CA CYS A 32 28.18 23.65 -41.77
C CYS A 32 27.48 24.49 -40.67
N SER A 33 26.21 24.86 -40.85
CA SER A 33 25.46 25.69 -39.90
C SER A 33 24.73 24.88 -38.83
N LEU A 34 24.08 23.77 -39.19
CA LEU A 34 23.34 22.92 -38.25
C LEU A 34 24.26 22.17 -37.27
N MET A 35 25.42 21.71 -37.73
CA MET A 35 26.42 21.05 -36.88
C MET A 35 26.93 22.00 -35.78
N LYS A 36 27.13 23.29 -36.11
CA LYS A 36 27.56 24.30 -35.12
C LYS A 36 26.46 24.58 -34.10
N ILE A 37 25.20 24.67 -34.53
CA ILE A 37 24.06 24.83 -33.61
C ILE A 37 23.96 23.63 -32.68
N PHE A 38 24.05 22.41 -33.22
CA PHE A 38 24.04 21.18 -32.42
C PHE A 38 25.18 21.15 -31.39
N LEU A 39 26.40 21.49 -31.80
CA LEU A 39 27.56 21.52 -30.90
C LEU A 39 27.43 22.59 -29.81
N VAL A 40 26.85 23.76 -30.12
CA VAL A 40 26.58 24.81 -29.13
C VAL A 40 25.51 24.36 -28.14
N CYS A 41 24.44 23.71 -28.60
CA CYS A 41 23.42 23.14 -27.72
C CYS A 41 23.98 22.02 -26.84
N LEU A 42 24.81 21.14 -27.39
CA LEU A 42 25.47 20.07 -26.64
C LEU A 42 26.40 20.64 -25.56
N LEU A 43 27.19 21.67 -25.90
CA LEU A 43 28.06 22.36 -24.96
C LEU A 43 27.26 23.02 -23.83
N ALA A 44 26.13 23.66 -24.15
CA ALA A 44 25.24 24.26 -23.16
C ALA A 44 24.63 23.22 -22.20
N CYS A 45 24.23 22.05 -22.72
CA CYS A 45 23.74 20.94 -21.89
C CYS A 45 24.83 20.39 -20.95
N ILE A 46 26.06 20.24 -21.43
CA ILE A 46 27.17 19.76 -20.61
C ILE A 46 27.50 20.77 -19.49
N ILE A 47 27.57 22.06 -19.83
CA ILE A 47 27.87 23.13 -18.85
C ILE A 47 26.77 23.19 -17.78
N THR A 48 25.50 23.19 -18.18
CA THR A 48 24.38 23.24 -17.22
C THR A 48 24.33 22.00 -16.32
N THR A 49 24.60 20.82 -16.87
CA THR A 49 24.69 19.58 -16.06
C THR A 49 25.86 19.65 -15.08
N THR A 50 27.03 20.12 -15.52
CA THR A 50 28.22 20.23 -14.67
C THR A 50 28.02 21.23 -13.54
N ILE A 51 27.41 22.39 -13.84
CA ILE A 51 27.05 23.39 -12.82
C ILE A 51 26.02 22.81 -11.84
N GLY A 52 24.98 22.11 -12.34
CA GLY A 52 23.99 21.47 -11.49
C GLY A 52 24.61 20.45 -10.52
N VAL A 53 25.52 19.61 -11.02
CA VAL A 53 26.26 18.64 -10.19
C VAL A 53 27.18 19.33 -9.18
N LEU A 54 27.86 20.42 -9.57
CA LEU A 54 28.71 21.20 -8.66
C LEU A 54 27.89 21.86 -7.55
N VAL A 55 26.74 22.45 -7.88
CA VAL A 55 25.82 23.05 -6.89
C VAL A 55 25.30 21.98 -5.94
N LEU A 56 24.86 20.82 -6.44
CA LEU A 56 24.45 19.68 -5.60
C LEU A 56 25.58 19.20 -4.69
N SER A 57 26.81 19.12 -5.23
CA SER A 57 27.98 18.69 -4.45
C SER A 57 28.37 19.70 -3.37
N LEU A 58 28.25 21.01 -3.66
CA LEU A 58 28.48 22.09 -2.70
C LEU A 58 27.42 22.08 -1.60
N ILE A 59 26.13 21.93 -1.94
CA ILE A 59 25.05 21.80 -0.96
C ILE A 59 25.26 20.57 -0.08
N TYR A 60 25.68 19.45 -0.68
CA TYR A 60 25.97 18.22 0.06
C TYR A 60 27.17 18.41 1.00
N ALA A 61 28.25 19.07 0.55
CA ALA A 61 29.42 19.38 1.37
C ALA A 61 29.11 20.35 2.51
N GLU A 62 28.30 21.39 2.27
CA GLU A 62 27.81 22.30 3.32
C GLU A 62 26.90 21.57 4.32
N SER A 63 26.03 20.66 3.85
CA SER A 63 25.19 19.85 4.75
C SER A 63 26.02 18.96 5.67
N ILE A 64 27.10 18.35 5.16
CA ILE A 64 28.04 17.56 5.96
C ILE A 64 28.81 18.45 6.94
N GLY A 65 29.24 19.65 6.50
CA GLY A 65 29.89 20.65 7.35
C GLY A 65 29.00 21.09 8.51
N PHE A 66 27.72 21.36 8.22
CA PHE A 66 26.73 21.77 9.22
C PHE A 66 26.43 20.66 10.23
N VAL A 67 26.33 19.40 9.77
CA VAL A 67 26.18 18.21 10.64
C VAL A 67 27.41 18.05 11.54
N LYS A 68 28.62 18.26 11.02
CA LYS A 68 29.86 18.16 11.82
C LYS A 68 29.94 19.27 12.89
N GLU A 69 29.55 20.50 12.58
CA GLU A 69 29.54 21.60 13.55
C GLU A 69 28.44 21.48 14.62
N THR A 70 27.24 21.00 14.26
CA THR A 70 26.16 20.74 15.24
C THR A 70 26.52 19.60 16.20
N VAL A 71 27.23 18.56 15.72
CA VAL A 71 27.72 17.47 16.59
C VAL A 71 28.81 17.93 17.56
N VAL A 72 29.66 18.90 17.16
CA VAL A 72 30.75 19.39 18.02
C VAL A 72 30.26 20.41 19.06
N LYS A 73 29.23 21.22 18.77
CA LYS A 73 28.71 22.23 19.72
C LYS A 73 27.76 21.69 20.79
N ASN A 74 27.17 20.51 20.64
CA ASN A 74 26.23 19.93 21.62
C ASN A 74 26.87 19.06 22.72
N ARG A 75 28.20 19.14 22.94
CA ARG A 75 28.88 18.33 23.98
C ARG A 75 28.86 18.91 25.40
N ASP A 76 28.36 20.13 25.61
CA ASP A 76 28.19 20.71 26.94
C ASP A 76 26.72 21.08 27.19
N THR A 77 25.89 20.07 27.44
CA THR A 77 24.67 20.19 28.25
C THR A 77 24.28 18.80 28.73
N THR A 78 24.20 18.64 30.04
CA THR A 78 23.77 17.42 30.73
C THR A 78 22.29 17.14 30.45
N SER A 79 22.01 16.49 29.32
CA SER A 79 20.77 15.73 29.11
C SER A 79 20.87 14.36 29.78
N PRO A 80 19.76 13.80 30.32
CA PRO A 80 19.79 12.50 30.95
C PRO A 80 20.21 11.46 29.90
N LYS A 81 21.28 10.72 30.20
CA LYS A 81 21.72 9.58 29.40
C LYS A 81 20.58 8.57 29.32
N ILE A 82 19.90 8.54 28.17
CA ILE A 82 19.27 7.30 27.72
C ILE A 82 20.46 6.40 27.40
N ASP A 83 20.69 5.36 28.19
CA ASP A 83 21.60 4.29 27.81
C ASP A 83 21.14 3.80 26.44
N GLU A 84 21.90 4.12 25.38
CA GLU A 84 21.72 3.55 24.04
C GLU A 84 22.02 2.05 24.13
N LYS A 85 21.05 1.28 24.62
CA LYS A 85 21.01 -0.15 24.34
C LYS A 85 20.86 -0.27 22.83
N GLU A 86 21.86 -0.86 22.19
CA GLU A 86 21.79 -1.29 20.81
C GLU A 86 20.50 -2.11 20.62
N VAL A 87 19.60 -1.62 19.78
CA VAL A 87 18.31 -2.27 19.53
C VAL A 87 18.58 -3.55 18.75
N ASP A 88 18.02 -4.67 19.22
CA ASP A 88 18.14 -5.96 18.54
C ASP A 88 17.68 -5.82 17.08
N VAL A 89 18.57 -6.20 16.15
CA VAL A 89 18.38 -6.03 14.71
C VAL A 89 17.10 -6.67 14.18
N LYS A 90 16.52 -7.65 14.90
CA LYS A 90 15.21 -8.23 14.54
C LYS A 90 14.10 -7.18 14.43
N PHE A 91 14.17 -6.08 15.19
CA PHE A 91 13.13 -5.05 15.18
C PHE A 91 13.11 -4.22 13.88
N ARG A 92 14.10 -4.38 12.99
CA ARG A 92 13.97 -3.96 11.58
C ARG A 92 12.91 -4.74 10.81
N PHE A 93 12.57 -5.94 11.28
CA PHE A 93 11.68 -6.90 10.60
C PHE A 93 10.49 -7.32 11.46
N LEU A 94 10.45 -6.93 12.74
CA LEU A 94 9.45 -7.34 13.71
C LEU A 94 8.89 -6.13 14.46
N ASN A 95 7.57 -6.00 14.49
CA ASN A 95 6.85 -5.15 15.41
C ASN A 95 5.98 -6.02 16.33
N GLN A 96 6.08 -5.78 17.63
CA GLN A 96 5.26 -6.46 18.63
C GLN A 96 4.01 -5.62 18.91
N LEU A 97 2.99 -5.74 18.06
CA LEU A 97 1.88 -4.79 18.03
C LEU A 97 1.15 -4.68 19.37
N GLY A 98 1.05 -5.77 20.14
CA GLY A 98 0.45 -5.76 21.48
C GLY A 98 1.16 -4.84 22.49
N LYS A 99 2.36 -4.35 22.17
CA LYS A 99 3.11 -3.34 22.94
C LYS A 99 3.03 -1.93 22.35
N SER A 100 2.51 -1.78 21.13
CA SER A 100 2.29 -0.48 20.51
C SER A 100 1.11 0.26 21.15
N LYS A 101 1.08 1.58 20.98
CA LYS A 101 0.00 2.43 21.49
C LYS A 101 -1.36 2.01 20.93
N VAL A 102 -2.34 1.89 21.83
CA VAL A 102 -3.75 1.78 21.47
C VAL A 102 -4.39 3.16 21.41
N HIS A 103 -4.96 3.49 20.26
CA HIS A 103 -5.72 4.71 20.05
C HIS A 103 -7.20 4.40 20.31
N HIS A 104 -7.71 4.91 21.43
CA HIS A 104 -9.07 4.65 21.90
C HIS A 104 -10.05 5.68 21.35
N PHE A 105 -11.21 5.19 20.92
CA PHE A 105 -12.34 5.98 20.45
C PHE A 105 -13.63 5.48 21.14
N PRO A 106 -14.72 6.27 21.12
CA PRO A 106 -15.98 5.87 21.75
C PRO A 106 -16.48 4.49 21.27
N GLY A 107 -16.42 4.27 19.95
CA GLY A 107 -16.90 3.06 19.29
C GLY A 107 -15.88 1.96 19.04
N GLY A 108 -14.62 2.11 19.48
CA GLY A 108 -13.60 1.12 19.15
C GLY A 108 -12.17 1.61 19.32
N ASP A 109 -11.22 0.90 18.72
CA ASP A 109 -9.80 1.18 18.87
C ASP A 109 -9.02 0.97 17.58
N ILE A 110 -7.88 1.65 17.45
CA ILE A 110 -6.89 1.41 16.41
C ILE A 110 -5.51 1.18 17.04
N GLN A 111 -4.76 0.21 16.53
CA GLN A 111 -3.33 0.02 16.83
C GLN A 111 -2.55 0.00 15.53
N TRP A 112 -1.28 0.43 15.58
CA TRP A 112 -0.47 0.64 14.38
C TRP A 112 0.92 0.00 14.50
N ALA A 113 1.33 -0.68 13.42
CA ALA A 113 2.72 -0.95 13.09
C ALA A 113 3.07 -0.10 11.85
N ARG A 114 3.56 1.13 12.10
CA ARG A 114 3.69 2.18 11.10
C ARG A 114 4.96 3.00 11.26
N PHE A 115 5.32 3.71 10.19
CA PHE A 115 6.24 4.82 10.25
C PHE A 115 5.51 6.07 10.78
N ARG A 116 6.23 6.85 11.57
CA ARG A 116 5.81 8.14 12.12
C ARG A 116 6.91 9.15 11.88
N ASN A 117 6.53 10.37 11.49
CA ASN A 117 7.48 11.45 11.25
C ASN A 117 8.05 12.00 12.57
N ASP A 118 7.20 12.14 13.58
CA ASP A 118 7.63 12.59 14.91
C ASP A 118 8.14 11.42 15.74
N VAL A 119 9.40 11.50 16.14
CA VAL A 119 10.07 10.51 16.99
C VAL A 119 9.40 10.36 18.36
N ASN A 120 8.71 11.40 18.84
CA ASN A 120 8.04 11.39 20.14
C ASN A 120 6.72 10.61 20.12
N GLU A 121 6.20 10.24 18.94
CA GLU A 121 4.99 9.43 18.85
C GLU A 121 5.25 7.92 19.02
N TYR A 122 6.50 7.48 18.94
CA TYR A 122 6.86 6.08 19.19
C TYR A 122 6.84 5.79 20.70
N GLN A 123 6.31 4.63 21.07
CA GLN A 123 6.29 4.19 22.47
C GLN A 123 7.60 3.52 22.89
N SER A 124 8.38 3.04 21.92
CA SER A 124 9.65 2.38 22.18
C SER A 124 10.62 2.53 21.01
N VAL A 125 11.91 2.31 21.28
CA VAL A 125 12.96 2.32 20.25
C VAL A 125 12.78 1.17 19.25
N GLU A 126 12.27 0.02 19.70
CA GLU A 126 11.94 -1.13 18.84
C GLU A 126 10.85 -0.79 17.82
N GLU A 127 9.78 -0.11 18.25
CA GLU A 127 8.71 0.35 17.36
C GLU A 127 9.24 1.36 16.33
N MET A 128 10.12 2.26 16.77
CA MET A 128 10.78 3.23 15.91
C MET A 128 11.67 2.56 14.85
N GLU A 129 12.44 1.55 15.23
CA GLU A 129 13.30 0.82 14.29
C GLU A 129 12.48 0.07 13.22
N PHE A 130 11.35 -0.51 13.59
CA PHE A 130 10.43 -1.10 12.61
C PHE A 130 9.87 -0.04 11.65
N GLY A 131 9.38 1.08 12.20
CA GLY A 131 8.83 2.19 11.41
C GLY A 131 9.85 2.76 10.42
N LYS A 132 11.08 3.02 10.87
CA LYS A 132 12.18 3.45 9.99
C LYS A 132 12.50 2.42 8.93
N SER A 133 12.51 1.14 9.27
CA SER A 133 12.81 0.06 8.32
C SER A 133 11.81 0.06 7.15
N ILE A 134 10.50 0.05 7.45
CA ILE A 134 9.48 0.06 6.38
C ILE A 134 9.54 1.33 5.52
N ASN A 135 9.88 2.48 6.10
CA ASN A 135 10.08 3.73 5.36
C ASN A 135 11.32 3.68 4.46
N ASN A 136 12.47 3.28 5.00
CA ASN A 136 13.75 3.21 4.30
C ASN A 136 13.70 2.25 3.10
N PHE A 137 13.05 1.10 3.27
CA PHE A 137 12.86 0.13 2.19
C PHE A 137 11.72 0.51 1.22
N ARG A 138 11.06 1.64 1.44
CA ARG A 138 9.89 2.08 0.67
C ARG A 138 8.89 0.94 0.53
N SER A 139 8.51 0.34 1.67
CA SER A 139 7.72 -0.90 1.74
C SER A 139 6.41 -0.84 0.94
N LYS A 140 5.88 0.38 0.75
CA LYS A 140 4.50 0.65 0.30
C LYS A 140 3.47 -0.08 1.17
N MET A 141 3.77 -0.29 2.45
CA MET A 141 2.89 -0.98 3.40
C MET A 141 3.03 -0.38 4.79
N THR A 142 1.88 -0.09 5.38
CA THR A 142 1.67 0.23 6.80
C THR A 142 0.57 -0.70 7.30
N PHE A 143 0.71 -1.22 8.52
CA PHE A 143 -0.28 -2.12 9.11
C PHE A 143 -0.99 -1.48 10.31
N GLY A 144 -2.28 -1.77 10.44
CA GLY A 144 -3.03 -1.47 11.65
C GLY A 144 -4.15 -2.46 11.92
N THR A 145 -4.53 -2.59 13.19
CA THR A 145 -5.77 -3.30 13.57
C THR A 145 -6.85 -2.29 13.87
N LEU A 146 -8.06 -2.53 13.36
CA LEU A 146 -9.24 -1.73 13.63
C LEU A 146 -10.27 -2.60 14.37
N ARG A 147 -10.53 -2.26 15.63
CA ARG A 147 -11.63 -2.83 16.42
C ARG A 147 -12.83 -1.89 16.37
N ILE A 148 -14.00 -2.42 16.01
CA ILE A 148 -15.26 -1.67 16.05
C ILE A 148 -16.23 -2.42 16.95
N LYS A 149 -16.65 -1.80 18.05
CA LYS A 149 -17.62 -2.39 18.99
C LYS A 149 -18.93 -2.72 18.29
N SER A 150 -19.73 -3.61 18.85
CA SER A 150 -21.11 -3.83 18.35
C SER A 150 -21.87 -2.51 18.22
N ASN A 151 -22.53 -2.30 17.09
CA ASN A 151 -23.17 -1.04 16.68
C ASN A 151 -22.22 0.17 16.52
N GLY A 152 -20.91 0.02 16.67
CA GLY A 152 -19.94 1.07 16.36
C GLY A 152 -19.81 1.29 14.85
N LEU A 153 -19.26 2.44 14.46
CA LEU A 153 -19.03 2.82 13.07
C LEU A 153 -17.65 3.46 12.94
N ARG A 154 -16.81 2.92 12.04
CA ARG A 154 -15.71 3.71 11.46
C ARG A 154 -16.36 4.68 10.48
N VAL A 155 -16.34 5.96 10.84
CA VAL A 155 -17.12 7.01 10.15
C VAL A 155 -16.72 7.13 8.68
N PRO A 156 -17.57 7.69 7.82
CA PRO A 156 -17.22 7.94 6.43
C PRO A 156 -15.92 8.74 6.30
N HIS A 157 -14.97 8.21 5.54
CA HIS A 157 -13.64 8.80 5.38
C HIS A 157 -12.97 8.35 4.09
N TRP A 158 -11.81 8.95 3.78
CA TRP A 158 -10.94 8.54 2.69
C TRP A 158 -9.46 8.75 3.04
N HIS A 159 -8.59 8.09 2.29
CA HIS A 159 -7.13 8.18 2.46
C HIS A 159 -6.49 8.87 1.25
N PHE A 160 -5.68 9.90 1.51
CA PHE A 160 -5.05 10.71 0.47
C PHE A 160 -3.85 10.05 -0.20
N ASN A 161 -3.12 9.19 0.52
CA ASN A 161 -1.84 8.65 0.08
C ASN A 161 -1.78 7.12 0.07
N ALA A 162 -2.88 6.42 0.30
CA ALA A 162 -2.90 4.97 0.35
C ALA A 162 -4.22 4.39 -0.17
N ASN A 163 -4.14 3.24 -0.84
CA ASN A 163 -5.23 2.30 -0.90
C ASN A 163 -5.32 1.57 0.46
N GLU A 164 -6.52 1.20 0.86
CA GLU A 164 -6.76 0.34 2.02
C GLU A 164 -7.08 -1.07 1.55
N HIS A 165 -6.39 -2.05 2.11
CA HIS A 165 -6.76 -3.45 1.99
C HIS A 165 -6.99 -3.98 3.39
N GLY A 166 -7.97 -4.86 3.57
CA GLY A 166 -8.29 -5.37 4.89
C GLY A 166 -8.75 -6.80 4.87
N TYR A 167 -8.56 -7.49 5.99
CA TYR A 167 -9.11 -8.80 6.25
C TYR A 167 -9.98 -8.73 7.51
N LEU A 168 -11.25 -9.11 7.40
CA LEU A 168 -12.13 -9.17 8.56
C LEU A 168 -11.84 -10.46 9.33
N LEU A 169 -11.15 -10.35 10.46
CA LEU A 169 -10.80 -11.51 11.29
C LEU A 169 -11.99 -12.00 12.13
N LYS A 170 -12.80 -11.07 12.63
CA LYS A 170 -13.94 -11.37 13.53
C LYS A 170 -15.11 -10.42 13.28
N GLY A 171 -16.34 -10.88 13.48
CA GLY A 171 -17.54 -10.05 13.43
C GLY A 171 -18.20 -9.99 12.05
N THR A 172 -19.10 -9.03 11.90
CA THR A 172 -19.87 -8.79 10.67
C THR A 172 -20.11 -7.30 10.50
N ALA A 173 -19.73 -6.77 9.35
CA ALA A 173 -19.76 -5.35 9.07
C ALA A 173 -20.53 -5.06 7.78
N TRP A 174 -21.41 -4.07 7.82
CA TRP A 174 -21.97 -3.47 6.64
C TRP A 174 -21.10 -2.30 6.19
N ILE A 175 -20.62 -2.37 4.95
CA ILE A 175 -19.68 -1.41 4.37
C ILE A 175 -20.34 -0.72 3.20
N GLY A 176 -20.12 0.58 3.08
CA GLY A 176 -20.45 1.33 1.87
C GLY A 176 -19.23 2.01 1.28
N VAL A 177 -19.21 2.07 -0.05
CA VAL A 177 -18.15 2.67 -0.86
C VAL A 177 -18.81 3.55 -1.91
N VAL A 178 -18.35 4.79 -2.03
CA VAL A 178 -18.79 5.72 -3.09
C VAL A 178 -17.80 5.61 -4.24
N ASP A 179 -18.27 5.14 -5.41
CA ASP A 179 -17.44 5.00 -6.60
C ASP A 179 -16.90 6.36 -7.08
N ALA A 180 -15.70 6.36 -7.67
CA ALA A 180 -15.07 7.58 -8.19
C ALA A 180 -15.84 8.27 -9.33
N ASP A 181 -16.77 7.56 -9.97
CA ASP A 181 -17.65 8.10 -11.02
C ASP A 181 -18.96 8.69 -10.44
N ASP A 182 -18.99 8.94 -9.12
CA ASP A 182 -19.97 9.74 -8.34
C ASP A 182 -21.47 9.38 -8.46
N SER A 183 -21.82 8.26 -9.10
CA SER A 183 -23.23 7.91 -9.36
C SER A 183 -23.73 6.65 -8.64
N VAL A 184 -22.83 5.84 -8.07
CA VAL A 184 -23.19 4.55 -7.48
C VAL A 184 -22.54 4.39 -6.11
N VAL A 185 -23.37 4.06 -5.12
CA VAL A 185 -22.92 3.61 -3.80
C VAL A 185 -22.98 2.09 -3.79
N THR A 186 -21.81 1.46 -3.63
CA THR A 186 -21.72 0.00 -3.46
C THR A 186 -21.79 -0.33 -1.98
N THR A 187 -22.72 -1.18 -1.59
CA THR A 187 -22.88 -1.63 -0.21
C THR A 187 -22.86 -3.15 -0.12
N TYR A 188 -22.25 -3.67 0.95
CA TYR A 188 -22.13 -5.11 1.16
C TYR A 188 -22.00 -5.45 2.64
N ASN A 189 -22.47 -6.65 3.01
CA ASN A 189 -22.31 -7.17 4.36
C ASN A 189 -21.13 -8.15 4.38
N VAL A 190 -20.01 -7.70 4.93
CA VAL A 190 -18.76 -8.45 5.05
C VAL A 190 -18.78 -9.29 6.32
N THR A 191 -18.34 -10.54 6.21
CA THR A 191 -18.22 -11.52 7.30
C THR A 191 -16.78 -11.97 7.50
N ALA A 192 -16.50 -12.55 8.68
CA ALA A 192 -15.15 -13.01 9.02
C ALA A 192 -14.58 -13.98 7.97
N GLY A 193 -13.35 -13.69 7.53
CA GLY A 193 -12.65 -14.42 6.47
C GLY A 193 -12.67 -13.73 5.11
N GLN A 194 -13.42 -12.64 4.94
CA GLN A 194 -13.48 -11.88 3.70
C GLN A 194 -12.46 -10.72 3.70
N VAL A 195 -12.07 -10.32 2.49
CA VAL A 195 -11.14 -9.22 2.21
C VAL A 195 -11.89 -8.02 1.67
N ILE A 196 -11.41 -6.83 2.04
CA ILE A 196 -11.84 -5.53 1.52
C ILE A 196 -10.68 -4.88 0.75
N PHE A 197 -11.00 -4.10 -0.27
CA PHE A 197 -10.10 -3.24 -1.01
C PHE A 197 -10.80 -1.92 -1.29
N PHE A 198 -10.22 -0.81 -0.83
CA PHE A 198 -10.68 0.55 -1.14
C PHE A 198 -9.54 1.32 -1.81
N PRO A 199 -9.73 1.80 -3.05
CA PRO A 199 -8.74 2.64 -3.69
C PRO A 199 -8.49 3.95 -2.92
N ARG A 200 -7.31 4.51 -3.12
CA ARG A 200 -6.95 5.84 -2.62
C ARG A 200 -7.98 6.88 -3.06
N ASN A 201 -8.30 7.81 -2.17
CA ASN A 201 -9.33 8.85 -2.34
C ASN A 201 -10.76 8.33 -2.52
N THR A 202 -11.06 7.08 -2.18
CA THR A 202 -12.42 6.55 -2.23
C THR A 202 -13.11 6.75 -0.88
N LEU A 203 -14.24 7.45 -0.86
CA LEU A 203 -15.07 7.63 0.33
C LEU A 203 -15.74 6.31 0.71
N HIS A 204 -15.53 5.86 1.95
CA HIS A 204 -16.10 4.61 2.45
C HIS A 204 -16.34 4.66 3.96
N TRP A 205 -17.14 3.72 4.48
CA TRP A 205 -17.43 3.58 5.92
C TRP A 205 -17.62 2.11 6.30
N ILE A 206 -17.43 1.80 7.58
CA ILE A 206 -17.55 0.43 8.11
C ILE A 206 -18.44 0.43 9.35
N LYS A 207 -19.65 -0.09 9.22
CA LYS A 207 -20.61 -0.23 10.32
C LYS A 207 -20.57 -1.65 10.87
N ASN A 208 -20.30 -1.82 12.15
CA ASN A 208 -20.54 -3.11 12.79
C ASN A 208 -22.07 -3.31 12.94
N VAL A 209 -22.60 -4.36 12.31
CA VAL A 209 -24.01 -4.76 12.36
C VAL A 209 -24.21 -6.08 13.13
N GLY A 210 -23.13 -6.68 13.61
CA GLY A 210 -23.13 -7.88 14.44
C GLY A 210 -23.27 -7.59 15.94
N LYS A 211 -23.50 -8.66 16.70
CA LYS A 211 -23.57 -8.62 18.18
C LYS A 211 -22.19 -8.60 18.85
N GLU A 212 -21.16 -9.04 18.14
CA GLU A 212 -19.77 -9.04 18.61
C GLU A 212 -18.97 -7.92 17.96
N ASP A 213 -17.83 -7.58 18.56
CA ASP A 213 -16.90 -6.61 17.98
C ASP A 213 -16.34 -7.11 16.64
N CYS A 214 -16.23 -6.21 15.67
CA CYS A 214 -15.45 -6.44 14.46
C CYS A 214 -13.97 -6.22 14.76
N LEU A 215 -13.12 -7.08 14.19
CA LEU A 215 -11.68 -6.88 14.18
C LEU A 215 -11.16 -7.01 12.75
N PHE A 216 -10.72 -5.89 12.19
CA PHE A 216 -10.08 -5.83 10.88
C PHE A 216 -8.56 -5.77 11.02
N LEU A 217 -7.87 -6.48 10.13
CA LEU A 217 -6.44 -6.40 9.92
C LEU A 217 -6.22 -5.62 8.64
N LEU A 218 -5.67 -4.40 8.73
CA LEU A 218 -5.63 -3.42 7.66
C LEU A 218 -4.20 -3.17 7.17
N PHE A 219 -4.03 -3.17 5.85
CA PHE A 219 -2.81 -2.85 5.15
C PHE A 219 -3.05 -1.63 4.26
N PHE A 220 -2.26 -0.58 4.47
CA PHE A 220 -2.34 0.65 3.71
C PHE A 220 -1.15 0.77 2.79
N THR A 221 -1.36 1.14 1.53
CA THR A 221 -0.31 1.16 0.50
C THR A 221 0.59 2.40 0.58
N THR A 222 1.15 2.66 1.76
CA THR A 222 2.06 3.76 2.07
C THR A 222 3.16 3.29 3.01
N HIS A 223 4.37 3.82 2.82
CA HIS A 223 5.50 3.69 3.76
C HIS A 223 5.78 5.00 4.50
N GLU A 224 4.97 6.03 4.22
CA GLU A 224 4.90 7.28 4.95
C GLU A 224 3.71 7.25 5.91
N GLU A 225 3.62 8.25 6.78
CA GLU A 225 2.48 8.44 7.64
C GLU A 225 1.16 8.52 6.85
N LEU A 226 0.17 7.73 7.26
CA LEU A 226 -1.13 7.63 6.60
C LEU A 226 -1.89 8.96 6.75
N LYS A 227 -2.39 9.49 5.63
CA LYS A 227 -3.17 10.73 5.61
C LYS A 227 -4.63 10.40 5.36
N THR A 228 -5.46 10.63 6.37
CA THR A 228 -6.90 10.34 6.38
C THR A 228 -7.69 11.61 6.60
N LEU A 229 -8.86 11.71 5.99
CA LEU A 229 -9.84 12.74 6.31
C LEU A 229 -11.21 12.13 6.51
N ASP A 230 -11.79 12.42 7.66
CA ASP A 230 -13.14 12.00 8.02
C ASP A 230 -14.15 13.07 7.56
N VAL A 231 -15.38 12.64 7.22
CA VAL A 231 -16.39 13.53 6.63
C VAL A 231 -16.79 14.67 7.57
N ASP A 232 -16.85 14.43 8.88
CA ASP A 232 -17.17 15.47 9.85
C ASP A 232 -16.03 16.49 9.99
N ASP A 233 -14.77 16.05 9.98
CA ASP A 233 -13.62 16.94 9.94
C ASP A 233 -13.60 17.81 8.68
N ALA A 234 -13.91 17.23 7.51
CA ALA A 234 -14.04 17.97 6.26
C ALA A 234 -15.17 19.02 6.33
N PHE A 235 -16.32 18.64 6.91
CA PHE A 235 -17.46 19.53 7.09
C PHE A 235 -17.13 20.71 8.01
N PHE A 236 -16.58 20.45 9.20
CA PHE A 236 -16.26 21.51 10.17
C PHE A 236 -15.04 22.37 9.77
N SER A 237 -14.19 21.88 8.88
CA SER A 237 -13.09 22.67 8.31
C SER A 237 -13.54 23.56 7.14
N THR A 238 -14.73 23.32 6.58
CA THR A 238 -15.29 24.13 5.50
C THR A 238 -15.95 25.39 6.07
N PRO A 239 -15.65 26.60 5.54
CA PRO A 239 -16.34 27.82 5.99
C PRO A 239 -17.86 27.69 5.89
N GLU A 240 -18.58 28.14 6.92
CA GLU A 240 -20.02 27.90 7.07
C GLU A 240 -20.85 28.41 5.87
N ASP A 241 -20.46 29.56 5.30
CA ASP A 241 -21.12 30.18 4.16
C ASP A 241 -20.84 29.44 2.84
N ILE A 242 -19.70 28.76 2.73
CA ILE A 242 -19.35 27.89 1.60
C ILE A 242 -20.14 26.58 1.71
N ALA A 243 -20.15 25.96 2.89
CA ALA A 243 -20.94 24.75 3.15
C ALA A 243 -22.43 24.97 2.86
N ALA A 244 -22.99 26.11 3.31
CA ALA A 244 -24.38 26.48 3.06
C ALA A 244 -24.69 26.64 1.56
N ARG A 245 -23.77 27.24 0.78
CA ARG A 245 -23.94 27.40 -0.67
C ARG A 245 -23.81 26.09 -1.44
N ALA A 246 -22.93 25.19 -0.98
CA ALA A 246 -22.74 23.88 -1.58
C ALA A 246 -23.93 22.95 -1.31
N LEU A 247 -24.35 22.82 -0.05
CA LEU A 247 -25.40 21.89 0.38
C LEU A 247 -26.83 22.44 0.19
N LYS A 248 -26.98 23.77 0.11
CA LYS A 248 -28.26 24.47 -0.05
C LYS A 248 -29.36 24.01 0.93
N PRO A 249 -29.06 23.88 2.24
CA PRO A 249 -30.05 23.41 3.20
C PRO A 249 -31.19 24.42 3.37
N GLN A 250 -32.38 23.94 3.73
CA GLN A 250 -33.44 24.81 4.22
C GLN A 250 -32.94 25.58 5.46
N GLY A 251 -33.08 26.91 5.46
CA GLY A 251 -32.52 27.79 6.51
C GLY A 251 -31.09 28.29 6.24
N GLY A 252 -30.46 27.86 5.14
CA GLY A 252 -29.16 28.37 4.68
C GLY A 252 -28.05 28.22 5.73
N VAL A 253 -27.21 29.24 5.88
CA VAL A 253 -26.07 29.23 6.82
C VAL A 253 -26.50 29.05 8.28
N ASN A 254 -27.71 29.48 8.65
CA ASN A 254 -28.20 29.31 10.02
C ASN A 254 -28.43 27.85 10.36
N PHE A 255 -28.79 27.00 9.38
CA PHE A 255 -28.87 25.56 9.57
C PHE A 255 -27.48 24.94 9.78
N ILE A 256 -26.48 25.34 8.98
CA ILE A 256 -25.09 24.87 9.14
C ILE A 256 -24.55 25.18 10.55
N ARG A 257 -24.85 26.36 11.10
CA ARG A 257 -24.45 26.77 12.46
C ARG A 257 -25.05 25.94 13.59
N THR A 258 -26.09 25.15 13.30
CA THR A 258 -26.70 24.26 14.30
C THR A 258 -25.83 23.03 14.57
N PHE A 259 -25.00 22.61 13.61
CA PHE A 259 -24.10 21.47 13.77
C PHE A 259 -23.01 21.82 14.80
N LYS A 260 -22.70 20.87 15.69
CA LYS A 260 -21.67 21.02 16.72
C LYS A 260 -20.64 19.91 16.57
N LYS A 261 -19.36 20.32 16.47
CA LYS A 261 -18.25 19.38 16.48
C LYS A 261 -18.16 18.73 17.86
N GLN A 262 -18.04 17.40 17.89
CA GLN A 262 -17.84 16.68 19.14
C GLN A 262 -16.45 17.00 19.71
N THR A 263 -16.34 17.02 21.04
CA THR A 263 -15.05 17.25 21.70
C THR A 263 -14.12 16.05 21.57
N GLU A 264 -14.68 14.85 21.63
CA GLU A 264 -13.98 13.60 21.39
C GLU A 264 -13.84 13.32 19.89
N ASP A 265 -12.71 12.71 19.52
CA ASP A 265 -12.46 12.23 18.17
C ASP A 265 -13.49 11.15 17.79
N GLN A 266 -14.17 11.38 16.66
CA GLN A 266 -15.27 10.54 16.19
C GLN A 266 -14.83 9.50 15.15
N ALA A 267 -13.53 9.30 14.91
CA ALA A 267 -13.07 8.39 13.88
C ALA A 267 -13.71 6.99 13.99
N ILE A 268 -13.89 6.48 15.21
CA ILE A 268 -14.78 5.34 15.48
C ILE A 268 -15.85 5.76 16.49
N ASN A 269 -17.05 6.04 16.01
CA ASN A 269 -18.11 6.56 16.84
C ASN A 269 -19.05 5.45 17.38
N LEU A 270 -19.64 5.73 18.54
CA LEU A 270 -20.74 4.97 19.14
C LEU A 270 -21.52 5.91 20.07
N PRO A 271 -22.41 6.75 19.52
CA PRO A 271 -23.19 7.68 20.33
C PRO A 271 -24.07 6.94 21.36
N PRO A 272 -24.19 7.44 22.60
CA PRO A 272 -25.01 6.79 23.63
C PRO A 272 -26.51 6.79 23.28
N ASN A 273 -26.97 7.78 22.51
CA ASN A 273 -28.34 7.91 22.00
C ASN A 273 -28.49 7.40 20.56
N LEU A 274 -27.64 6.47 20.11
CA LEU A 274 -27.66 5.96 18.72
C LEU A 274 -29.05 5.51 18.25
N GLN A 275 -29.86 4.89 19.13
CA GLN A 275 -31.22 4.43 18.80
C GLN A 275 -32.18 5.59 18.47
N GLU A 276 -31.95 6.77 19.04
CA GLU A 276 -32.72 7.98 18.77
C GLU A 276 -32.21 8.70 17.52
N LEU A 277 -30.91 8.56 17.21
CA LEU A 277 -30.29 9.24 16.06
C LEU A 277 -30.51 8.50 14.74
N VAL A 278 -30.64 7.17 14.79
CA VAL A 278 -30.73 6.32 13.60
C VAL A 278 -32.07 5.61 13.57
N HIS A 279 -32.96 6.08 12.70
CA HIS A 279 -34.25 5.45 12.43
C HIS A 279 -34.25 4.78 11.06
N ASN A 280 -34.80 3.57 10.96
CA ASN A 280 -35.00 2.84 9.70
C ASN A 280 -33.72 2.60 8.87
N ALA A 281 -32.60 2.25 9.52
CA ALA A 281 -31.40 1.86 8.79
C ALA A 281 -31.66 0.66 7.87
N SER A 282 -31.27 0.80 6.60
CA SER A 282 -31.35 -0.25 5.59
C SER A 282 -29.95 -0.78 5.28
N TYR A 283 -29.80 -2.10 5.33
CA TYR A 283 -28.54 -2.79 5.06
C TYR A 283 -28.65 -3.66 3.80
N VAL A 284 -29.30 -3.11 2.77
CA VAL A 284 -29.43 -3.75 1.46
C VAL A 284 -28.04 -3.91 0.84
N GLN A 285 -27.83 -5.00 0.12
CA GLN A 285 -26.60 -5.26 -0.63
C GLN A 285 -26.77 -4.80 -2.07
N SER A 286 -25.71 -4.25 -2.64
CA SER A 286 -25.65 -3.92 -4.07
C SER A 286 -25.52 -5.19 -4.93
N PRO A 287 -25.85 -5.13 -6.23
CA PRO A 287 -25.59 -6.23 -7.17
C PRO A 287 -24.13 -6.70 -7.20
N ASP A 288 -23.93 -8.00 -7.42
CA ASP A 288 -22.62 -8.67 -7.44
C ASP A 288 -21.55 -7.98 -8.29
N HIS A 289 -21.91 -7.51 -9.49
CA HIS A 289 -20.95 -6.86 -10.39
C HIS A 289 -20.35 -5.56 -9.83
N LEU A 290 -21.03 -4.94 -8.85
CA LEU A 290 -20.51 -3.78 -8.11
C LEU A 290 -19.72 -4.22 -6.87
N VAL A 291 -20.27 -5.18 -6.13
CA VAL A 291 -19.72 -5.71 -4.86
C VAL A 291 -18.32 -6.27 -5.06
N TRP A 292 -18.14 -7.20 -5.99
CA TRP A 292 -16.89 -7.96 -6.11
C TRP A 292 -15.70 -7.14 -6.61
N ARG A 293 -15.88 -5.85 -6.92
CA ARG A 293 -14.77 -4.91 -7.18
C ARG A 293 -14.03 -4.52 -5.91
N TYR A 294 -14.69 -4.54 -4.76
CA TYR A 294 -14.16 -4.08 -3.47
C TYR A 294 -14.07 -5.18 -2.42
N PHE A 295 -14.76 -6.31 -2.64
CA PHE A 295 -14.87 -7.40 -1.68
C PHE A 295 -14.39 -8.72 -2.28
N TYR A 296 -13.85 -9.61 -1.44
CA TYR A 296 -13.39 -10.93 -1.87
C TYR A 296 -13.58 -11.98 -0.77
N ASP A 297 -14.13 -13.15 -1.10
CA ASP A 297 -14.27 -14.27 -0.15
C ASP A 297 -12.98 -15.10 -0.06
N LEU A 298 -12.02 -14.63 0.74
CA LEU A 298 -10.74 -15.31 0.93
C LEU A 298 -10.87 -16.64 1.66
N LYS A 299 -11.82 -16.76 2.59
CA LYS A 299 -12.09 -18.01 3.31
C LYS A 299 -12.64 -19.08 2.37
N GLY A 300 -13.52 -18.70 1.46
CA GLY A 300 -14.11 -19.58 0.44
C GLY A 300 -13.22 -19.85 -0.78
N SER A 301 -12.10 -19.13 -0.94
CA SER A 301 -11.25 -19.28 -2.13
C SER A 301 -10.44 -20.56 -2.16
N ALA A 302 -9.89 -20.87 -3.35
CA ALA A 302 -9.14 -22.08 -3.61
C ALA A 302 -7.89 -22.22 -2.71
N GLU A 303 -7.64 -23.45 -2.27
CA GLU A 303 -6.46 -23.82 -1.51
C GLU A 303 -5.29 -24.16 -2.43
N TYR A 304 -4.11 -23.66 -2.07
CA TYR A 304 -2.85 -23.91 -2.74
C TYR A 304 -1.89 -24.56 -1.74
N PRO A 305 -1.97 -25.89 -1.57
CA PRO A 305 -1.13 -26.61 -0.62
C PRO A 305 0.34 -26.63 -1.06
N PHE A 306 1.22 -26.70 -0.07
CA PHE A 306 2.64 -27.02 -0.22
C PHE A 306 3.02 -27.98 0.92
N PRO A 307 4.20 -28.65 0.89
CA PRO A 307 4.52 -29.70 1.86
C PRO A 307 4.40 -29.31 3.34
N GLY A 308 4.57 -28.03 3.69
CA GLY A 308 4.51 -27.53 5.05
C GLY A 308 3.23 -26.76 5.42
N GLY A 309 2.25 -26.63 4.51
CA GLY A 309 1.10 -25.77 4.77
C GLY A 309 0.20 -25.48 3.56
N ILE A 310 -0.62 -24.44 3.68
CA ILE A 310 -1.62 -24.04 2.68
C ILE A 310 -1.64 -22.53 2.55
N PHE A 311 -1.69 -22.05 1.29
CA PHE A 311 -2.07 -20.68 0.99
C PHE A 311 -3.50 -20.60 0.46
N LYS A 312 -4.20 -19.52 0.82
CA LYS A 312 -5.35 -18.99 0.06
C LYS A 312 -5.02 -17.57 -0.36
N TRP A 313 -5.46 -17.16 -1.55
CA TRP A 313 -5.03 -15.89 -2.15
C TRP A 313 -6.23 -14.99 -2.48
N ALA A 314 -6.06 -13.69 -2.28
CA ALA A 314 -6.86 -12.62 -2.86
C ALA A 314 -5.90 -11.74 -3.67
N ARG A 315 -5.89 -11.90 -5.00
CA ARG A 315 -4.81 -11.38 -5.84
C ARG A 315 -5.26 -11.04 -7.24
N TYR A 316 -4.47 -10.21 -7.90
CA TYR A 316 -4.48 -10.13 -9.36
C TYR A 316 -3.85 -11.40 -9.98
N ARG A 317 -4.47 -11.92 -11.04
CA ARG A 317 -3.88 -12.92 -11.93
C ARG A 317 -3.95 -12.48 -13.38
N ILE A 318 -2.82 -12.53 -14.07
CA ILE A 318 -2.75 -12.33 -15.50
C ILE A 318 -3.66 -13.35 -16.19
N ASN A 319 -4.55 -12.87 -17.07
CA ASN A 319 -5.56 -13.64 -17.82
C ASN A 319 -6.64 -14.33 -16.96
N GLY A 320 -6.69 -14.09 -15.64
CA GLY A 320 -7.73 -14.65 -14.76
C GLY A 320 -7.74 -16.18 -14.63
N THR A 321 -6.65 -16.87 -15.01
CA THR A 321 -6.60 -18.34 -15.01
C THR A 321 -6.80 -18.91 -13.60
N GLY A 322 -7.81 -19.78 -13.47
CA GLY A 322 -8.17 -20.44 -12.22
C GLY A 322 -9.01 -19.59 -11.26
N LEU A 323 -9.46 -18.40 -11.70
CA LEU A 323 -10.38 -17.55 -10.95
C LEU A 323 -11.83 -17.81 -11.38
N ASN A 324 -12.74 -17.88 -10.41
CA ASN A 324 -14.18 -17.83 -10.66
C ASN A 324 -14.63 -16.41 -11.04
N GLU A 325 -15.90 -16.23 -11.39
CA GLU A 325 -16.40 -14.95 -11.90
C GLU A 325 -16.22 -13.78 -10.92
N THR A 326 -16.55 -13.98 -9.65
CA THR A 326 -16.38 -12.94 -8.61
C THR A 326 -14.92 -12.60 -8.38
N GLU A 327 -14.05 -13.61 -8.42
CA GLU A 327 -12.61 -13.46 -8.25
C GLU A 327 -11.96 -12.71 -9.43
N LYS A 328 -12.48 -12.89 -10.65
CA LYS A 328 -12.04 -12.12 -11.83
C LYS A 328 -12.36 -10.64 -11.68
N ILE A 329 -13.58 -10.30 -11.23
CA ILE A 329 -13.97 -8.90 -11.00
C ILE A 329 -13.03 -8.24 -9.98
N PHE A 330 -12.73 -8.93 -8.88
CA PHE A 330 -11.80 -8.43 -7.87
C PHE A 330 -10.37 -8.29 -8.41
N SER A 331 -9.89 -9.33 -9.12
CA SER A 331 -8.56 -9.33 -9.76
C SER A 331 -8.40 -8.16 -10.74
N GLU A 332 -9.40 -7.90 -11.57
CA GLU A 332 -9.40 -6.76 -12.50
C GLU A 332 -9.46 -5.41 -11.76
N SER A 333 -10.26 -5.33 -10.68
CA SER A 333 -10.31 -4.13 -9.84
C SER A 333 -8.94 -3.79 -9.25
N LEU A 334 -8.21 -4.79 -8.73
CA LEU A 334 -6.85 -4.59 -8.22
C LEU A 334 -5.89 -4.09 -9.32
N ASN A 335 -6.03 -4.58 -10.55
CA ASN A 335 -5.15 -4.20 -11.66
C ASN A 335 -5.43 -2.78 -12.21
N LYS A 336 -6.65 -2.27 -12.02
CA LYS A 336 -7.02 -0.89 -12.43
C LYS A 336 -6.39 0.20 -11.56
N HIS A 337 -5.84 -0.16 -10.41
CA HIS A 337 -5.30 0.79 -9.45
C HIS A 337 -3.81 0.57 -9.24
N GLU A 338 -3.06 1.67 -9.13
CA GLU A 338 -1.63 1.58 -8.85
C GLU A 338 -1.37 1.15 -7.40
N ASN A 339 -0.25 0.47 -7.19
CA ASN A 339 0.26 0.09 -5.87
C ASN A 339 -0.70 -0.77 -5.04
N THR A 340 -1.54 -1.61 -5.67
CA THR A 340 -2.38 -2.57 -4.96
C THR A 340 -1.57 -3.71 -4.34
N LEU A 341 -2.15 -4.33 -3.30
CA LEU A 341 -1.54 -5.44 -2.59
C LEU A 341 -2.15 -6.76 -3.05
N THR A 342 -1.33 -7.80 -3.10
CA THR A 342 -1.83 -9.18 -3.04
C THR A 342 -1.96 -9.57 -1.59
N LEU A 343 -3.10 -10.12 -1.17
CA LEU A 343 -3.29 -10.67 0.17
C LEU A 343 -3.35 -12.19 0.13
N ALA A 344 -2.93 -12.82 1.22
CA ALA A 344 -3.04 -14.26 1.38
C ALA A 344 -3.15 -14.67 2.84
N THR A 345 -3.95 -15.69 3.15
CA THR A 345 -3.74 -16.43 4.40
C THR A 345 -2.68 -17.50 4.18
N LEU A 346 -1.70 -17.55 5.07
CA LEU A 346 -0.70 -18.61 5.15
C LEU A 346 -0.93 -19.43 6.41
N ARG A 347 -1.33 -20.69 6.23
CA ARG A 347 -1.36 -21.70 7.30
C ARG A 347 -0.14 -22.58 7.17
N ILE A 348 0.75 -22.59 8.16
CA ILE A 348 1.86 -23.52 8.26
C ILE A 348 1.47 -24.57 9.30
N PHE A 349 1.49 -25.84 8.90
CA PHE A 349 1.14 -26.94 9.81
C PHE A 349 2.09 -26.96 11.00
N SER A 350 1.66 -27.55 12.13
CA SER A 350 2.55 -27.79 13.27
C SER A 350 3.85 -28.46 12.82
N ASN A 351 4.98 -27.90 13.28
CA ASN A 351 6.35 -28.27 12.86
C ASN A 351 6.66 -28.11 11.35
N GLY A 352 5.71 -27.60 10.57
CA GLY A 352 5.84 -27.32 9.15
C GLY A 352 6.78 -26.15 8.86
N LEU A 353 7.28 -26.11 7.63
CA LEU A 353 8.23 -25.11 7.15
C LEU A 353 7.72 -24.45 5.86
N GLY A 354 7.50 -23.14 5.92
CA GLY A 354 7.59 -22.26 4.76
C GLY A 354 9.06 -22.15 4.37
N GLN A 355 9.47 -22.91 3.35
CA GLN A 355 10.87 -23.06 2.95
C GLN A 355 11.54 -21.70 2.64
N PRO A 356 12.87 -21.60 2.76
CA PRO A 356 13.58 -20.38 2.40
C PRO A 356 13.26 -19.92 0.97
N HIS A 357 12.89 -18.66 0.83
CA HIS A 357 12.53 -18.05 -0.43
C HIS A 357 12.72 -16.53 -0.38
N PHE A 358 12.64 -15.88 -1.53
CA PHE A 358 12.54 -14.43 -1.64
C PHE A 358 11.59 -14.06 -2.78
N HIS A 359 11.14 -12.81 -2.78
CA HIS A 359 10.31 -12.25 -3.84
C HIS A 359 11.15 -11.31 -4.70
N PHE A 360 10.98 -11.41 -6.01
CA PHE A 360 11.68 -10.52 -6.97
C PHE A 360 11.04 -9.14 -7.04
N ASN A 361 9.72 -9.07 -6.84
CA ASN A 361 8.92 -7.91 -7.18
C ASN A 361 7.99 -7.43 -6.05
N ALA A 362 8.22 -7.86 -4.81
CA ALA A 362 7.36 -7.49 -3.68
C ALA A 362 8.15 -7.40 -2.38
N ASN A 363 7.83 -6.41 -1.56
CA ASN A 363 8.01 -6.56 -0.12
C ASN A 363 6.87 -7.42 0.43
N GLU A 364 7.12 -8.15 1.50
CA GLU A 364 6.12 -8.93 2.24
C GLU A 364 5.92 -8.33 3.63
N MET A 365 4.67 -8.24 4.07
CA MET A 365 4.31 -7.92 5.45
C MET A 365 3.27 -8.93 5.95
N GLY A 366 3.41 -9.39 7.19
CA GLY A 366 2.52 -10.40 7.76
C GLY A 366 2.06 -10.05 9.17
N TYR A 367 0.87 -10.50 9.55
CA TYR A 367 0.37 -10.44 10.92
C TYR A 367 0.03 -11.85 11.41
N VAL A 368 0.52 -12.21 12.59
CA VAL A 368 0.28 -13.53 13.20
C VAL A 368 -1.10 -13.57 13.85
N ILE A 369 -2.01 -14.37 13.28
CA ILE A 369 -3.39 -14.53 13.75
C ILE A 369 -3.49 -15.57 14.87
N SER A 370 -2.81 -16.71 14.71
CA SER A 370 -2.81 -17.80 15.70
C SER A 370 -1.53 -18.61 15.61
N GLY A 371 -1.20 -19.32 16.69
CA GLY A 371 0.03 -20.09 16.80
C GLY A 371 1.26 -19.21 16.98
N CYS A 372 2.41 -19.82 16.76
CA CYS A 372 3.73 -19.27 17.02
C CYS A 372 4.72 -19.83 16.02
N GLY A 373 5.77 -19.07 15.74
CA GLY A 373 6.71 -19.39 14.70
C GLY A 373 8.12 -18.96 15.00
N LYS A 374 9.03 -19.42 14.15
CA LYS A 374 10.38 -18.90 14.04
C LYS A 374 10.59 -18.40 12.63
N VAL A 375 11.09 -17.17 12.54
CA VAL A 375 11.44 -16.50 11.30
C VAL A 375 12.95 -16.39 11.20
N GLY A 376 13.47 -16.58 10.00
CA GLY A 376 14.83 -16.16 9.67
C GLY A 376 14.82 -15.25 8.45
N VAL A 377 15.67 -14.23 8.47
CA VAL A 377 15.85 -13.26 7.40
C VAL A 377 17.33 -13.14 7.08
N ILE A 378 17.65 -13.22 5.79
CA ILE A 378 18.97 -13.05 5.22
C ILE A 378 18.85 -11.93 4.18
N ALA A 379 19.32 -10.76 4.54
CA ALA A 379 19.44 -9.59 3.67
C ALA A 379 20.92 -9.30 3.38
N SER A 380 21.21 -8.31 2.53
CA SER A 380 22.57 -7.98 2.09
C SER A 380 23.53 -7.61 3.23
N ASP A 381 23.00 -6.99 4.29
CA ASP A 381 23.75 -6.41 5.40
C ASP A 381 23.49 -7.11 6.74
N VAL A 382 22.48 -7.99 6.81
CA VAL A 382 22.05 -8.60 8.07
C VAL A 382 21.53 -10.01 7.87
N THR A 383 21.87 -10.88 8.82
CA THR A 383 21.16 -12.14 9.05
C THR A 383 20.57 -12.12 10.45
N SER A 384 19.28 -12.40 10.59
CA SER A 384 18.59 -12.44 11.88
C SER A 384 17.65 -13.64 11.95
N ASN A 385 17.47 -14.20 13.15
CA ASN A 385 16.52 -15.26 13.42
C ASN A 385 15.83 -14.99 14.76
N PHE A 386 14.50 -15.03 14.78
CA PHE A 386 13.71 -14.68 15.95
C PHE A 386 12.39 -15.43 15.98
N ASN A 387 11.79 -15.52 17.18
CA ASN A 387 10.47 -16.08 17.34
C ASN A 387 9.40 -15.01 17.07
N ILE A 388 8.23 -15.46 16.63
CA ILE A 388 7.04 -14.65 16.40
C ILE A 388 5.85 -15.31 17.11
N ASP A 389 5.00 -14.49 17.71
CA ASP A 389 3.81 -14.93 18.42
C ASP A 389 2.57 -14.16 17.94
N ILE A 390 1.39 -14.57 18.40
CA ILE A 390 0.11 -13.93 18.06
C ILE A 390 0.19 -12.42 18.29
N GLY A 391 -0.24 -11.66 17.29
CA GLY A 391 -0.22 -10.20 17.33
C GLY A 391 1.06 -9.57 16.78
N ASP A 392 2.12 -10.34 16.53
CA ASP A 392 3.33 -9.80 15.92
C ASP A 392 3.10 -9.47 14.43
N VAL A 393 3.74 -8.38 13.99
CA VAL A 393 3.81 -7.97 12.59
C VAL A 393 5.23 -8.18 12.09
N ILE A 394 5.37 -8.91 10.99
CA ILE A 394 6.64 -9.18 10.32
C ILE A 394 6.75 -8.41 9.01
N PHE A 395 7.97 -8.05 8.62
CA PHE A 395 8.27 -7.36 7.36
C PHE A 395 9.53 -7.93 6.72
N PHE A 396 9.44 -8.24 5.42
CA PHE A 396 10.55 -8.70 4.60
C PHE A 396 10.71 -7.79 3.37
N PRO A 397 11.84 -7.07 3.25
CA PRO A 397 12.14 -6.30 2.06
C PRO A 397 12.25 -7.18 0.81
N VAL A 398 11.92 -6.62 -0.34
CA VAL A 398 12.11 -7.28 -1.65
C VAL A 398 13.54 -7.80 -1.80
N GLY A 399 13.69 -9.01 -2.32
CA GLY A 399 14.98 -9.68 -2.50
C GLY A 399 15.62 -10.24 -1.22
N SER A 400 15.06 -10.00 -0.02
CA SER A 400 15.55 -10.64 1.20
C SER A 400 15.09 -12.11 1.26
N GLN A 401 16.03 -13.02 1.45
CA GLN A 401 15.70 -14.42 1.66
C GLN A 401 15.16 -14.60 3.07
N HIS A 402 14.02 -15.27 3.20
CA HIS A 402 13.42 -15.52 4.50
C HIS A 402 12.72 -16.88 4.53
N TYR A 403 12.46 -17.36 5.74
CA TYR A 403 11.67 -18.57 5.99
C TYR A 403 10.82 -18.39 7.22
N ILE A 404 9.73 -19.16 7.31
CA ILE A 404 8.84 -19.18 8.46
C ILE A 404 8.61 -20.64 8.84
N LYS A 405 8.87 -21.00 10.09
CA LYS A 405 8.66 -22.35 10.61
C LYS A 405 7.67 -22.29 11.77
N SER A 406 6.66 -23.16 11.77
CA SER A 406 5.85 -23.35 12.98
C SER A 406 6.71 -24.04 14.06
N VAL A 407 6.62 -23.56 15.29
CA VAL A 407 7.38 -24.09 16.44
C VAL A 407 6.51 -24.52 17.61
N CYS A 408 5.20 -24.43 17.50
CA CYS A 408 4.24 -24.97 18.47
C CYS A 408 3.48 -26.17 17.91
N ASP A 409 2.73 -26.81 18.81
CA ASP A 409 1.89 -27.98 18.52
C ASP A 409 0.66 -27.62 17.67
N GLU A 410 0.26 -26.36 17.64
CA GLU A 410 -0.79 -25.84 16.77
C GLU A 410 -0.25 -25.28 15.45
N ASP A 411 -1.13 -25.17 14.47
CA ASP A 411 -0.80 -24.56 13.20
C ASP A 411 -0.60 -23.04 13.35
N LEU A 412 0.42 -22.54 12.68
CA LEU A 412 0.70 -21.12 12.59
C LEU A 412 -0.14 -20.52 11.45
N LEU A 413 -0.96 -19.51 11.75
CA LEU A 413 -1.78 -18.81 10.77
C LEU A 413 -1.38 -17.33 10.69
N LEU A 414 -1.11 -16.85 9.48
CA LEU A 414 -0.85 -15.45 9.20
C LEU A 414 -1.80 -14.93 8.12
N ILE A 415 -2.11 -13.64 8.18
CA ILE A 415 -2.49 -12.86 6.98
C ILE A 415 -1.23 -12.16 6.46
N LEU A 416 -0.99 -12.27 5.16
CA LEU A 416 0.16 -11.70 4.46
C LEU A 416 -0.32 -10.71 3.41
N ALA A 417 0.49 -9.67 3.19
CA ALA A 417 0.31 -8.69 2.13
C ALA A 417 1.63 -8.51 1.35
N TYR A 418 1.50 -8.36 0.04
CA TYR A 418 2.62 -8.25 -0.89
C TYR A 418 2.51 -6.99 -1.74
N SER A 419 3.53 -6.14 -1.72
CA SER A 419 3.55 -4.84 -2.42
C SER A 419 3.93 -4.94 -3.91
N THR A 420 3.32 -5.87 -4.64
CA THR A 420 3.69 -6.18 -6.04
C THR A 420 2.94 -5.32 -7.07
N GLY A 421 1.66 -4.98 -6.83
CA GLY A 421 0.78 -4.38 -7.85
C GLY A 421 0.58 -5.24 -9.12
N ASN A 422 1.12 -6.47 -9.14
CA ASN A 422 1.10 -7.38 -10.26
C ASN A 422 1.08 -8.84 -9.75
N GLN A 423 1.34 -9.81 -10.61
CA GLN A 423 1.52 -11.20 -10.23
C GLN A 423 2.81 -11.36 -9.39
N LEU A 424 2.68 -11.93 -8.20
CA LEU A 424 3.80 -12.17 -7.28
C LEU A 424 4.82 -13.15 -7.88
N GLU A 425 6.09 -12.76 -7.90
CA GLU A 425 7.19 -13.58 -8.40
C GLU A 425 8.09 -14.01 -7.24
N THR A 426 8.21 -15.33 -7.04
CA THR A 426 8.92 -15.93 -5.91
C THR A 426 9.94 -16.95 -6.38
N LEU A 427 11.13 -16.94 -5.80
CA LEU A 427 12.13 -17.99 -5.98
C LEU A 427 12.38 -18.71 -4.67
N ARG A 428 12.25 -20.03 -4.68
CA ARG A 428 12.48 -20.87 -3.49
C ARG A 428 13.85 -21.52 -3.53
N MET A 429 14.38 -21.85 -2.36
CA MET A 429 15.68 -22.49 -2.20
C MET A 429 15.82 -23.78 -2.99
N ASN A 430 14.79 -24.63 -2.94
CA ASN A 430 14.82 -25.86 -3.71
C ASN A 430 14.92 -25.58 -5.23
N ASP A 431 14.22 -24.57 -5.73
CA ASP A 431 14.19 -24.25 -7.15
C ASP A 431 15.55 -23.76 -7.66
N TYR A 432 16.21 -22.85 -6.94
CA TYR A 432 17.50 -22.33 -7.39
C TYR A 432 18.66 -23.30 -7.15
N PHE A 433 18.57 -24.18 -6.13
CA PHE A 433 19.52 -25.29 -5.98
C PHE A 433 19.41 -26.24 -7.17
N HIS A 434 18.21 -26.66 -7.58
CA HIS A 434 18.04 -27.58 -8.72
C HIS A 434 18.32 -26.95 -10.08
N LYS A 435 18.26 -25.62 -10.19
CA LYS A 435 18.61 -24.89 -11.42
C LYS A 435 20.11 -24.61 -11.54
N THR A 436 20.84 -24.63 -10.44
CA THR A 436 22.30 -24.48 -10.45
C THR A 436 22.94 -25.81 -10.84
N ALA A 437 23.88 -25.80 -11.79
CA ALA A 437 24.53 -27.02 -12.24
C ALA A 437 25.29 -27.69 -11.07
N ASP A 438 25.14 -29.01 -10.93
CA ASP A 438 25.70 -29.76 -9.79
C ASP A 438 27.22 -29.53 -9.61
N HIS A 439 27.99 -29.41 -10.69
CA HIS A 439 29.44 -29.18 -10.60
C HIS A 439 29.78 -27.78 -10.06
N ILE A 440 28.89 -26.79 -10.24
CA ILE A 440 29.03 -25.46 -9.64
C ILE A 440 28.73 -25.53 -8.14
N LEU A 441 27.67 -26.25 -7.75
CA LEU A 441 27.38 -26.50 -6.33
C LEU A 441 28.50 -27.29 -5.66
N ALA A 442 29.08 -28.28 -6.35
CA ALA A 442 30.22 -29.06 -5.88
C ALA A 442 31.43 -28.17 -5.56
N GLN A 443 31.75 -27.23 -6.45
CA GLN A 443 32.81 -26.25 -6.21
C GLN A 443 32.47 -25.32 -5.03
N LEU A 444 31.23 -24.83 -4.95
CA LEU A 444 30.80 -23.89 -3.89
C LEU A 444 30.83 -24.52 -2.49
N PHE A 445 30.39 -25.78 -2.37
CA PHE A 445 30.25 -26.46 -1.09
C PHE A 445 31.38 -27.47 -0.80
N PHE A 446 32.39 -27.55 -1.67
CA PHE A 446 33.48 -28.53 -1.57
C PHE A 446 32.96 -29.97 -1.37
N LYS A 447 31.96 -30.37 -2.16
CA LYS A 447 31.28 -31.67 -2.09
C LYS A 447 31.35 -32.42 -3.41
N GLU A 448 31.34 -33.74 -3.35
CA GLU A 448 31.29 -34.59 -4.54
C GLU A 448 30.01 -34.31 -5.36
N GLN A 449 30.16 -34.12 -6.66
CA GLN A 449 29.07 -33.70 -7.55
C GLN A 449 27.85 -34.62 -7.47
N ASN A 450 28.07 -35.93 -7.36
CA ASN A 450 27.00 -36.92 -7.28
C ASN A 450 26.16 -36.82 -6.00
N GLU A 451 26.64 -36.14 -4.94
CA GLU A 451 25.87 -35.97 -3.71
C GLU A 451 24.69 -35.02 -3.88
N PHE A 452 24.74 -34.08 -4.81
CA PHE A 452 23.61 -33.17 -5.07
C PHE A 452 22.40 -33.90 -5.65
N LYS A 453 22.59 -35.09 -6.22
CA LYS A 453 21.48 -35.97 -6.63
C LYS A 453 20.68 -36.53 -5.44
N LYS A 454 21.22 -36.45 -4.22
CA LYS A 454 20.50 -36.85 -2.99
C LYS A 454 19.47 -35.79 -2.55
N ILE A 455 19.50 -34.58 -3.10
CA ILE A 455 18.47 -33.56 -2.86
C ILE A 455 17.26 -33.92 -3.75
N PRO A 456 16.08 -34.20 -3.18
CA PRO A 456 14.91 -34.54 -3.97
C PRO A 456 14.44 -33.32 -4.78
N LYS A 457 13.98 -33.54 -6.02
CA LYS A 457 13.24 -32.52 -6.76
C LYS A 457 11.90 -32.28 -6.08
N ALA A 458 11.44 -31.03 -6.04
CA ALA A 458 10.09 -30.76 -5.57
C ALA A 458 9.10 -31.48 -6.50
N SER A 459 8.14 -32.19 -5.89
CA SER A 459 6.98 -32.78 -6.56
C SER A 459 5.95 -31.72 -6.94
#